data_AF-A0A3S4DGW0-F1
#
_entry.id   AF-A0A3S4DGW0-F1
#
_cell.length_a   1.000
_cell.length_b   1.000
_cell.length_c   1.000
_cell.angle_alpha   90.00
_cell.angle_beta   90.00
_cell.angle_gamma   90.00
#
_symmetry.space_group_name_H-M   'P 1'
#
loop_
_entity.id
_entity.type
_entity.pdbx_description
1 polymer ?
#
loop_
_entity_poly.entity_id
_entity_poly.type
_entity_poly.pdbx_seq_one_letter_code
_entity_poly.pdbx_strand_id
1 'polypeptide(L)'
;MTTPPVSIHRQADEVELAVLNERGHLERLRALTGRQRRSEHEMEAAERRIPILEAAARTLRWVQRHEAELRERFGLGRGEAA
;
A
#
# COMPACT_ATOMS: atom_id res chain seq x y z
N MET A 1 19.19 5.00 -18.38
CA MET A 1 18.34 3.79 -18.25
C MET A 1 17.09 4.19 -17.50
N THR A 2 15.92 4.17 -18.14
CA THR A 2 14.64 4.39 -17.46
C THR A 2 14.20 3.07 -16.84
N THR A 3 13.99 3.05 -15.52
CA THR A 3 13.42 1.89 -14.84
C THR A 3 12.01 1.67 -15.40
N PRO A 4 11.66 0.45 -15.85
CA PRO A 4 10.32 0.19 -16.36
C PRO A 4 9.27 0.46 -15.26
N PRO A 5 8.07 0.94 -15.63
CA PRO A 5 7.01 1.19 -14.66
C PRO A 5 6.66 -0.10 -13.91
N VAL A 6 6.55 0.00 -12.59
CA VAL A 6 6.18 -1.11 -11.71
C VAL A 6 4.76 -1.56 -12.06
N SER A 7 4.56 -2.84 -12.34
CA SER A 7 3.24 -3.38 -12.67
C SER A 7 2.26 -3.18 -11.51
N ILE A 8 0.96 -3.01 -11.80
CA ILE A 8 -0.07 -2.84 -10.77
C ILE A 8 -0.10 -4.03 -9.80
N HIS A 9 0.17 -5.24 -10.30
CA HIS A 9 0.36 -6.43 -9.48
C HIS A 9 1.44 -6.22 -8.42
N ARG A 10 2.63 -5.78 -8.84
CA ARG A 10 3.75 -5.56 -7.94
C ARG A 10 3.51 -4.40 -6.98
N GLN A 11 2.84 -3.34 -7.42
CA GLN A 11 2.42 -2.26 -6.53
C GLN A 11 1.45 -2.77 -5.44
N ALA A 12 0.49 -3.63 -5.80
CA ALA A 12 -0.43 -4.23 -4.84
C ALA A 12 0.31 -5.07 -3.79
N ASP A 13 1.26 -5.91 -4.23
CA ASP A 13 2.07 -6.74 -3.32
C ASP A 13 2.94 -5.87 -2.38
N GLU A 14 3.55 -4.81 -2.91
CA GLU A 14 4.39 -3.89 -2.13
C GLU A 14 3.58 -3.14 -1.07
N VAL A 15 2.35 -2.70 -1.39
CA VAL A 15 1.48 -2.04 -0.41
C VAL A 15 0.95 -3.03 0.63
N GLU A 16 0.61 -4.26 0.25
CA GLU A 16 0.23 -5.31 1.22
C GLU A 16 1.37 -5.64 2.18
N LEU A 17 2.60 -5.74 1.68
CA LEU A 17 3.78 -5.91 2.53
C LEU A 17 3.97 -4.72 3.47
N ALA A 18 3.73 -3.49 3.01
CA ALA A 18 3.79 -2.30 3.85
C ALA A 18 2.74 -2.35 4.98
N VAL A 19 1.51 -2.82 4.71
CA VAL A 19 0.49 -3.04 5.75
C VAL A 19 0.98 -4.02 6.81
N LEU A 20 1.54 -5.17 6.39
CA LEU A 20 2.06 -6.18 7.31
C LEU A 20 3.19 -5.64 8.17
N ASN A 21 4.11 -4.90 7.55
CA ASN A 21 5.23 -4.26 8.25
C ASN A 21 4.73 -3.24 9.28
N GLU A 22 3.74 -2.41 8.94
CA GLU A 22 3.23 -1.43 9.89
C GLU A 22 2.45 -2.04 11.05
N ARG A 23 1.71 -3.13 10.80
CA ARG A 23 1.07 -3.88 11.90
C ARG A 23 2.11 -4.45 12.86
N GLY A 24 3.16 -5.09 12.33
CA GLY A 24 4.27 -5.59 13.14
C GLY A 24 5.04 -4.48 13.87
N HIS A 25 5.17 -3.30 13.24
CA HIS A 25 5.77 -2.14 13.89
C HIS A 25 4.91 -1.63 15.05
N LEU A 26 3.60 -1.49 14.85
CA LEU A 26 2.65 -1.07 15.87
C LEU A 26 2.65 -2.01 17.08
N GLU A 27 2.69 -3.33 16.87
CA GLU A 27 2.81 -4.31 17.96
C GLU A 27 4.07 -4.06 18.81
N ARG A 28 5.21 -3.79 18.16
CA ARG A 28 6.45 -3.45 18.88
C ARG A 28 6.35 -2.12 19.61
N LEU A 29 5.74 -1.11 19.00
CA LEU A 29 5.53 0.20 19.63
C LEU A 29 4.67 0.07 20.88
N ARG A 30 3.54 -0.64 20.82
CA ARG A 30 2.68 -0.91 21.98
C ARG A 30 3.46 -1.53 23.14
N ALA A 31 4.32 -2.51 22.86
CA ALA A 31 5.16 -3.15 23.87
C ALA A 31 6.22 -2.20 24.48
N LEU A 32 6.75 -1.25 23.71
CA LEU A 32 7.76 -0.29 24.17
C LEU A 32 7.14 0.90 24.92
N THR A 33 5.99 1.40 24.45
CA THR A 33 5.22 2.48 25.10
C THR A 33 4.67 2.02 26.44
N GLY A 34 4.15 0.78 26.54
CA GLY A 34 3.72 0.20 27.82
C GLY A 34 4.85 0.07 28.85
N ARG A 35 6.12 0.11 28.41
CA ARG A 35 7.32 0.14 29.27
C ARG A 35 7.90 1.55 29.45
N GLN A 36 7.19 2.59 29.02
CA GLN A 36 7.63 4.00 29.00
C GLN A 36 8.95 4.26 28.24
N ARG A 37 9.32 3.38 27.29
CA ARG A 37 10.58 3.49 26.53
C ARG A 37 10.43 4.26 25.22
N ARG A 38 9.21 4.60 24.81
CA ARG A 38 8.88 5.32 23.57
C ARG A 38 7.67 6.24 23.75
N SER A 39 7.58 7.24 22.89
CA SER A 39 6.48 8.21 22.83
C SER A 39 5.22 7.58 22.22
N GLU A 40 4.06 7.95 22.75
CA GLU A 40 2.74 7.60 22.19
C GLU A 40 2.55 8.12 20.76
N HIS A 41 3.26 9.21 20.39
CA HIS A 41 3.11 9.83 19.08
C HIS A 41 3.49 8.90 17.91
N GLU A 42 4.54 8.09 18.07
CA GLU A 42 4.94 7.11 17.06
C GLU A 42 3.88 6.01 16.89
N MET A 43 3.25 5.60 18.00
CA MET A 43 2.18 4.60 18.01
C MET A 43 0.93 5.13 17.29
N GLU A 44 0.49 6.35 17.63
CA GLU A 44 -0.64 6.99 16.96
C GLU A 44 -0.40 7.17 15.45
N ALA A 45 0.82 7.52 15.05
CA ALA A 45 1.16 7.67 13.64
C ALA A 45 1.02 6.34 12.89
N ALA A 46 1.48 5.23 13.48
CA ALA A 46 1.28 3.89 12.91
C ALA A 46 -0.22 3.52 12.85
N GLU A 47 -0.98 3.78 13.92
CA GLU A 47 -2.43 3.51 13.97
C GLU A 47 -3.22 4.29 12.90
N ARG A 48 -2.82 5.53 12.60
CA ARG A 48 -3.41 6.33 11.52
C ARG A 48 -3.04 5.83 10.12
N ARG A 49 -1.81 5.30 9.93
CA ARG A 49 -1.30 4.88 8.61
C ARG A 49 -1.86 3.55 8.14
N ILE A 50 -2.07 2.59 9.05
CA ILE A 50 -2.52 1.23 8.69
C ILE A 50 -3.83 1.24 7.88
N PRO A 51 -4.92 1.92 8.30
CA PRO A 51 -6.17 1.94 7.53
C PRO A 51 -6.03 2.53 6.12
N ILE A 52 -5.14 3.52 5.96
CA ILE A 52 -4.87 4.16 4.67
C ILE A 52 -4.17 3.16 3.73
N LEU A 53 -3.16 2.46 4.22
CA LEU A 53 -2.45 1.43 3.45
C LEU A 53 -3.36 0.26 3.09
N GLU A 54 -4.24 -0.15 4.00
CA GLU A 54 -5.24 -1.20 3.73
C GLU A 54 -6.24 -0.78 2.65
N ALA A 55 -6.69 0.47 2.67
CA ALA A 55 -7.57 1.00 1.63
C ALA A 55 -6.85 1.04 0.28
N ALA A 56 -5.59 1.48 0.25
CA ALA A 56 -4.77 1.48 -0.95
C ALA A 56 -4.56 0.06 -1.51
N ALA A 57 -4.22 -0.92 -0.66
CA ALA A 57 -4.09 -2.32 -1.05
C ALA A 57 -5.38 -2.87 -1.67
N ARG A 58 -6.54 -2.64 -1.03
CA ARG A 58 -7.84 -3.07 -1.55
C ARG A 58 -8.13 -2.43 -2.91
N THR A 59 -7.86 -1.14 -3.08
CA THR A 59 -8.04 -0.44 -4.34
C THR A 59 -7.14 -1.01 -5.42
N LEU A 60 -5.85 -1.23 -5.14
CA LEU A 60 -4.90 -1.79 -6.10
C LEU A 60 -5.28 -3.22 -6.51
N ARG A 61 -5.73 -4.06 -5.58
CA ARG A 61 -6.27 -5.39 -5.90
C ARG A 61 -7.54 -5.34 -6.72
N TRP A 62 -8.42 -4.37 -6.45
CA TRP A 62 -9.60 -4.16 -7.29
C TRP A 62 -9.20 -3.75 -8.70
N VAL A 63 -8.31 -2.78 -8.86
CA VAL A 63 -7.80 -2.33 -10.16
C VAL A 63 -7.13 -3.49 -10.91
N GLN A 64 -6.29 -4.27 -10.22
CA GLN A 64 -5.64 -5.45 -10.79
C GLN A 64 -6.67 -6.44 -11.38
N ARG A 65 -7.75 -6.73 -10.64
CA ARG A 65 -8.79 -7.66 -11.10
C ARG A 65 -9.63 -7.13 -12.26
N HIS A 66 -9.77 -5.81 -12.36
CA HIS A 66 -10.59 -5.16 -13.39
C HIS A 66 -9.72 -4.48 -14.47
N GLU A 67 -8.43 -4.81 -14.54
CA GLU A 67 -7.49 -4.09 -15.41
C GLU A 67 -7.93 -4.12 -16.88
N ALA A 68 -8.39 -5.27 -17.38
CA ALA A 68 -8.89 -5.41 -18.74
C ALA A 68 -10.12 -4.52 -19.01
N GLU A 69 -11.11 -4.55 -18.11
CA GLU A 69 -12.32 -3.71 -18.21
C GLU A 69 -11.95 -2.22 -18.15
N LEU A 70 -11.05 -1.83 -17.24
CA LEU A 70 -10.59 -0.45 -17.10
C LEU A 70 -9.84 0.03 -18.36
N ARG A 71 -9.00 -0.82 -18.95
CA ARG A 71 -8.30 -0.51 -20.21
C ARG A 71 -9.28 -0.32 -21.37
N GLU A 72 -10.30 -1.18 -21.46
CA GLU A 72 -11.33 -1.07 -22.49
C GLU A 72 -12.18 0.20 -22.31
N ARG A 73 -12.67 0.43 -21.09
CA ARG A 73 -13.60 1.50 -20.74
C ARG A 73 -12.97 2.90 -20.80
N PHE A 74 -11.69 3.02 -20.45
CA PHE A 74 -10.98 4.30 -20.39
C PHE A 74 -9.90 4.47 -21.46
N GLY A 75 -9.72 3.50 -22.36
CA GLY A 75 -8.73 3.57 -23.43
C GLY A 75 -7.28 3.57 -22.94
N LEU A 76 -7.02 3.09 -21.72
CA LEU A 76 -5.68 3.06 -21.13
C LEU A 76 -4.80 2.10 -21.93
N GLY A 77 -3.71 2.62 -22.52
CA GLY A 77 -2.78 1.86 -23.36
C GLY A 77 -2.97 2.02 -24.89
N ARG A 78 -3.97 2.79 -25.37
CA ARG A 78 -4.14 3.06 -26.82
C ARG A 78 -3.19 4.14 -27.38
N GLY A 79 -2.47 4.85 -26.52
CA GLY A 79 -1.61 5.99 -26.91
C GLY A 79 -0.10 5.73 -26.90
N GLU A 80 0.37 4.52 -26.56
CA GLU A 80 1.82 4.22 -26.50
C GLU A 80 2.39 3.65 -27.81
N ALA A 81 1.59 3.58 -28.88
CA ALA A 81 1.97 2.97 -30.16
C ALA A 81 1.94 3.93 -31.36
N ALA A 82 2.09 5.24 -31.17
CA ALA A 82 2.20 6.22 -32.24
C ALA A 82 3.50 7.02 -32.17
#